data_AF-A0A2S7NQT0-F1
#
_entry.id   AF-A0A2S7NQT0-F1
#
_cell.length_a   1.000
_cell.length_b   1.000
_cell.length_c   1.000
_cell.angle_alpha   90.00
_cell.angle_beta   90.00
_cell.angle_gamma   90.00
#
_symmetry.space_group_name_H-M   'P 1'
#
loop_
_entity.id
_entity.type
_entity.pdbx_description
1 polymer ?
#
loop_
_entity_poly.entity_id
_entity_poly.type
_entity_poly.pdbx_seq_one_letter_code
_entity_poly.pdbx_strand_id
1 'polypeptide(L)'
;MYYESKPVSSPNRSEIFHSKEYLGTVESSAYPHEVDRVLKSQAPPPMQKAFNIQRIKTEQMKADGSFYEEREERPRVRKCTEWTLEQAIPALYADGVLRK
;
A
#
# COMPACT_ATOMS: atom_id res chain seq x y z
N MET A 1 7.76 2.46 7.69
CA MET A 1 6.52 1.66 7.51
C MET A 1 6.96 0.22 7.31
N TYR A 2 6.31 -0.76 7.95
CA TYR A 2 6.60 -2.18 7.79
C TYR A 2 5.30 -2.93 7.49
N TYR A 3 5.39 -4.09 6.83
CA TYR A 3 4.23 -4.94 6.57
C TYR A 3 3.77 -5.60 7.87
N GLU A 4 2.45 -5.61 8.11
CA GLU A 4 1.86 -6.26 9.27
C GLU A 4 0.55 -6.97 8.86
N SER A 5 0.42 -8.25 9.22
CA SER A 5 -0.80 -9.03 9.02
C SER A 5 -1.58 -9.07 10.33
N LYS A 6 -2.84 -8.62 10.31
CA LYS A 6 -3.72 -8.59 11.48
C LYS A 6 -4.99 -9.38 11.23
N PRO A 7 -5.48 -10.15 12.22
CA PRO A 7 -6.81 -10.70 12.13
C PRO A 7 -7.81 -9.55 12.14
N VAL A 8 -8.59 -9.43 11.07
CA VAL A 8 -9.68 -8.46 10.94
C VAL A 8 -10.99 -9.21 10.74
N SER A 9 -12.07 -8.67 11.31
CA SER A 9 -13.41 -9.20 11.05
C SER A 9 -13.78 -8.99 9.58
N SER A 10 -14.65 -9.86 9.06
CA SER A 10 -15.09 -9.74 7.68
C SER A 10 -15.76 -8.39 7.45
N PRO A 11 -15.37 -7.62 6.41
CA PRO A 11 -15.82 -6.24 6.20
C PRO A 11 -17.34 -6.15 5.98
N ASN A 12 -17.97 -7.22 5.49
CA ASN A 12 -19.42 -7.30 5.32
C ASN A 12 -20.23 -7.29 6.62
N ARG A 13 -19.58 -7.39 7.79
CA ARG A 13 -20.24 -7.26 9.10
C ARG A 13 -20.30 -5.82 9.58
N SER A 14 -19.66 -4.88 8.88
CA SER A 14 -19.67 -3.47 9.23
C SER A 14 -20.94 -2.78 8.72
N GLU A 15 -21.55 -1.90 9.53
CA GLU A 15 -22.71 -1.10 9.14
C GLU A 15 -22.43 -0.15 7.94
N ILE A 16 -21.16 0.22 7.75
CA ILE A 16 -20.72 1.08 6.65
C ILE A 16 -20.29 0.30 5.39
N PHE A 17 -20.54 -1.01 5.34
CA PHE A 17 -20.20 -1.83 4.18
C PHE A 17 -21.08 -1.47 2.97
N HIS A 18 -20.45 -1.04 1.88
CA HIS A 18 -21.15 -0.75 0.63
C HIS A 18 -21.17 -1.94 -0.33
N SER A 19 -19.99 -2.44 -0.70
CA SER A 19 -19.83 -3.55 -1.64
C SER A 19 -18.46 -4.21 -1.49
N LYS A 20 -18.29 -5.38 -2.14
CA LYS A 20 -16.99 -6.03 -2.31
C LYS A 20 -16.88 -6.65 -3.70
N GLU A 21 -15.66 -6.68 -4.19
CA GLU A 21 -15.28 -7.38 -5.40
C GLU A 21 -14.21 -8.42 -5.04
N TYR A 22 -14.37 -9.64 -5.55
CA TYR A 22 -13.38 -10.69 -5.33
C TYR A 22 -12.24 -10.52 -6.34
N LEU A 23 -11.00 -10.47 -5.83
CA LEU A 23 -9.81 -10.32 -6.67
C LEU A 23 -9.42 -11.63 -7.38
N GLY A 24 -9.84 -12.78 -6.87
CA GLY A 24 -9.46 -14.08 -7.40
C GLY A 24 -9.51 -15.18 -6.35
N THR A 25 -8.80 -16.27 -6.63
CA THR A 25 -8.69 -17.45 -5.78
C THR A 25 -7.25 -17.69 -5.34
N VAL A 26 -7.10 -18.29 -4.15
CA VAL A 26 -5.83 -18.77 -3.59
C VAL A 26 -6.07 -20.18 -3.07
N GLU A 27 -5.08 -21.05 -3.20
CA GLU A 27 -5.14 -22.38 -2.62
C GLU A 27 -5.25 -22.27 -1.09
N SER A 28 -6.16 -23.06 -0.50
CA SER A 28 -6.38 -23.00 0.95
C SER A 28 -5.12 -23.39 1.75
N SER A 29 -4.25 -24.22 1.19
CA SER A 29 -2.96 -24.61 1.79
C SER A 29 -1.90 -23.51 1.71
N ALA A 30 -2.04 -22.57 0.77
CA ALA A 30 -1.13 -21.45 0.58
C ALA A 30 -1.51 -20.23 1.43
N TYR A 31 -2.78 -20.10 1.80
CA TYR A 31 -3.26 -19.00 2.63
C TYR A 31 -3.10 -19.28 4.13
N PRO A 32 -2.60 -18.33 4.95
CA PRO A 32 -2.17 -16.97 4.58
C PRO A 32 -0.68 -16.89 4.20
N HIS A 33 0.10 -17.93 4.42
CA HIS A 33 1.57 -17.90 4.42
C HIS A 33 2.20 -17.37 3.12
N GLU A 34 1.74 -17.84 1.96
CA GLU A 34 2.29 -17.44 0.67
C GLU A 34 1.89 -16.00 0.30
N VAL A 35 0.66 -15.60 0.66
CA VAL A 35 0.20 -14.21 0.49
C VAL A 35 1.08 -13.27 1.32
N ASP A 36 1.28 -13.61 2.59
CA ASP A 36 2.15 -12.88 3.51
C ASP A 36 3.60 -12.80 2.99
N ARG A 37 4.15 -13.90 2.46
CA ARG A 37 5.52 -13.97 1.90
C ARG A 37 5.68 -12.97 0.76
N VAL A 38 4.76 -12.97 -0.20
CA VAL A 38 4.80 -12.06 -1.34
C VAL A 38 4.65 -10.61 -0.88
N LEU A 39 3.66 -10.30 -0.03
CA LEU A 39 3.40 -8.94 0.41
C LEU A 39 4.51 -8.36 1.31
N LYS A 40 5.16 -9.19 2.15
CA LYS A 40 6.32 -8.77 2.96
C LYS A 40 7.54 -8.42 2.11
N SER A 41 7.67 -9.01 0.92
CA SER A 41 8.78 -8.71 0.00
C SER A 41 8.61 -7.37 -0.73
N GLN A 42 7.39 -6.80 -0.72
CA GLN A 42 7.10 -5.55 -1.41
C GLN A 42 7.58 -4.34 -0.61
N ALA A 43 8.34 -3.45 -1.27
CA ALA A 43 8.76 -2.20 -0.65
C ALA A 43 7.52 -1.36 -0.27
N PRO A 44 7.37 -0.94 0.99
CA PRO A 44 6.24 -0.12 1.41
C PRO A 44 6.34 1.27 0.79
N PRO A 45 5.21 2.00 0.64
CA PRO A 45 5.27 3.37 0.17
C PRO A 45 6.08 4.21 1.17
N PRO A 46 7.09 4.98 0.72
CA PRO A 46 7.90 5.79 1.60
C PRO A 46 7.09 6.93 2.21
N MET A 47 7.60 7.51 3.29
CA MET A 47 7.08 8.79 3.78
C MET A 47 7.29 9.84 2.69
N GLN A 48 6.21 10.49 2.28
CA GLN A 48 6.23 11.43 1.16
C GLN A 48 5.85 12.85 1.57
N LYS A 49 5.38 13.05 2.81
CA LYS A 49 5.05 14.38 3.32
C LYS A 49 5.56 14.53 4.75
N ALA A 50 6.01 15.73 5.07
CA ALA A 50 6.39 16.13 6.41
C ALA A 50 5.96 17.58 6.66
N PHE A 51 5.88 17.97 7.94
CA PHE A 51 5.57 19.35 8.30
C PHE A 51 6.84 20.21 8.16
N ASN A 52 6.81 21.18 7.26
CA ASN A 52 7.87 22.16 7.10
C ASN A 52 7.65 23.33 8.06
N ILE A 53 8.50 23.45 9.08
CA ILE A 53 8.42 24.52 10.09
C ILE A 53 8.78 25.89 9.48
N GLN A 54 9.65 25.94 8.48
CA GLN A 54 10.04 27.23 7.87
C GLN A 54 8.90 27.86 7.09
N ARG A 55 8.09 27.04 6.42
CA ARG A 55 6.93 27.49 5.61
C ARG A 55 5.58 27.28 6.31
N ILE A 56 5.58 26.74 7.53
CA ILE A 56 4.40 26.43 8.36
C ILE A 56 3.35 25.64 7.55
N LYS A 57 3.78 24.59 6.86
CA LYS A 57 2.89 23.80 5.98
C LYS A 57 3.34 22.34 5.88
N THR A 58 2.39 21.42 5.74
CA THR A 58 2.68 20.03 5.36
C THR A 58 2.99 19.98 3.86
N GLU A 59 4.23 19.64 3.54
CA GLU A 59 4.76 19.64 2.17
C GLU A 59 5.31 18.28 1.79
N GLN A 60 5.48 18.06 0.49
CA GLN A 60 6.10 16.85 -0.01
C GLN A 60 7.60 16.86 0.30
N MET A 61 8.12 15.70 0.69
CA MET A 61 9.54 15.51 0.98
C MET A 61 10.14 14.46 0.05
N LYS A 62 11.45 14.56 -0.16
CA LYS A 62 12.29 13.61 -0.86
C LYS A 62 12.60 12.42 0.03
N ALA A 63 13.16 11.37 -0.56
CA ALA A 63 13.53 10.15 0.18
C ALA A 63 14.63 10.40 1.22
N ASP A 64 15.47 11.43 1.03
CA ASP A 64 16.50 11.87 1.97
C ASP A 64 15.94 12.74 3.12
N GLY A 65 14.64 13.04 3.13
CA GLY A 65 13.97 13.86 4.14
C GLY A 65 13.98 15.37 3.87
N SER A 66 14.64 15.84 2.80
CA SER A 66 14.59 17.25 2.39
C SER A 66 13.28 17.60 1.70
N PHE A 67 12.92 18.89 1.70
CA PHE A 67 11.74 19.38 0.97
C PHE A 67 12.10 19.73 -0.48
N TYR A 68 11.11 19.65 -1.37
CA TYR A 68 11.26 20.16 -2.73
C TYR A 68 11.27 21.69 -2.75
N GLU A 69 12.08 22.27 -3.63
CA GLU A 69 12.04 23.71 -3.87
C GLU A 69 10.78 24.14 -4.64
N GLU A 70 10.53 25.45 -4.73
CA GLU A 70 9.32 25.99 -5.37
C GLU A 70 9.21 25.65 -6.86
N ARG A 71 10.35 25.55 -7.56
CA ARG A 71 10.42 25.26 -9.00
C ARG A 71 10.89 23.84 -9.32
N GLU A 72 11.12 23.03 -8.30
CA GLU A 72 11.54 21.66 -8.48
C GLU A 72 10.34 20.79 -8.86
N GLU A 73 10.53 19.89 -9.83
CA GLU A 73 9.50 18.93 -10.20
C GLU A 73 9.25 17.95 -9.06
N ARG A 74 7.96 17.72 -8.77
CA ARG A 74 7.53 16.87 -7.66
C ARG A 74 6.86 15.63 -8.21
N PRO A 75 7.32 14.41 -7.84
CA PRO A 75 6.66 13.19 -8.27
C PRO A 75 5.25 13.10 -7.67
N ARG A 76 4.36 12.34 -8.34
CA ARG A 76 3.01 12.07 -7.81
C ARG A 76 3.12 11.41 -6.43
N VAL A 77 2.34 11.91 -5.47
CA VAL A 77 2.20 11.26 -4.17
C VAL A 77 1.46 9.94 -4.34
N ARG A 78 2.08 8.85 -3.90
CA ARG A 78 1.53 7.50 -3.92
C ARG A 78 0.93 7.16 -2.56
N LYS A 79 -0.39 6.98 -2.48
CA LYS A 79 -1.04 6.56 -1.23
C LYS A 79 -1.01 5.03 -1.12
N CYS A 80 -1.49 4.53 0.01
CA CYS A 80 -1.60 3.09 0.24
C CYS A 80 -2.52 2.42 -0.80
N THR A 81 -3.56 3.11 -1.28
CA THR A 81 -4.45 2.58 -2.32
C THR A 81 -3.71 2.32 -3.62
N GLU A 82 -2.90 3.28 -4.09
CA GLU A 82 -2.04 3.10 -5.26
C GLU A 82 -1.00 2.00 -5.03
N TRP A 83 -0.43 1.91 -3.83
CA TRP A 83 0.47 0.80 -3.49
C TRP A 83 -0.22 -0.56 -3.64
N THR A 84 -1.44 -0.69 -3.12
CA THR A 84 -2.20 -1.94 -3.19
C THR A 84 -2.57 -2.31 -4.62
N LEU A 85 -3.13 -1.36 -5.38
CA LEU A 85 -3.64 -1.61 -6.74
C LEU A 85 -2.52 -1.76 -7.78
N GLU A 86 -1.47 -0.95 -7.69
CA GLU A 86 -0.44 -0.87 -8.73
C GLU A 86 0.78 -1.78 -8.43
N GLN A 87 0.93 -2.29 -7.20
CA GLN A 87 2.08 -3.12 -6.83
C GLN A 87 1.68 -4.40 -6.08
N ALA A 88 0.95 -4.30 -4.97
CA ALA A 88 0.71 -5.46 -4.11
C ALA A 88 -0.12 -6.57 -4.80
N ILE A 89 -1.26 -6.20 -5.39
CA ILE A 89 -2.14 -7.14 -6.11
C ILE A 89 -1.43 -7.69 -7.36
N PRO A 90 -0.80 -6.86 -8.23
CA PRO A 90 0.00 -7.36 -9.34
C PRO A 90 1.11 -8.34 -8.94
N ALA A 91 1.81 -8.10 -7.83
CA ALA A 91 2.84 -9.01 -7.33
C ALA A 91 2.27 -10.40 -6.95
N LEU A 92 1.07 -10.45 -6.36
CA LEU A 92 0.40 -11.71 -6.04
C LEU A 92 0.01 -12.50 -7.29
N TYR A 93 -0.42 -11.83 -8.36
CA TYR A 93 -0.67 -12.48 -9.64
C TYR A 93 0.62 -12.96 -10.30
N ALA A 94 1.68 -12.15 -10.27
CA ALA A 94 2.97 -12.48 -10.86
C ALA A 94 3.64 -13.69 -10.19
N ASP A 95 3.49 -13.85 -8.88
CA ASP A 95 3.98 -15.02 -8.13
C ASP A 95 3.07 -16.26 -8.27
N GLY A 96 1.89 -16.11 -8.89
CA GLY A 96 0.92 -17.19 -9.10
C GLY A 96 0.15 -17.61 -7.84
N VAL A 97 0.33 -16.89 -6.72
CA VAL A 97 -0.40 -17.08 -5.46
C VAL A 97 -1.86 -16.70 -5.61
N LEU A 98 -2.14 -15.56 -6.26
CA LEU A 98 -3.50 -15.14 -6.60
C LEU A 98 -3.78 -15.48 -8.06
N ARG A 99 -4.94 -16.10 -8.33
CA ARG A 99 -5.37 -16.50 -9.67
C ARG A 99 -6.73 -15.87 -9.98
N LYS A 100 -6.91 -15.39 -11.21
CA LYS A 100 -8.20 -14.89 -11.68
C LYS A 100 -9.19 -16.03 -11.92
#